data_AF-A0AAU8NDS0-F1
#
_entry.id   AF-A0AAU8NDS0-F1
#
_cell.length_a   1.000
_cell.length_b   1.000
_cell.length_c   1.000
_cell.angle_alpha   90.00
_cell.angle_beta   90.00
_cell.angle_gamma   90.00
#
_symmetry.space_group_name_H-M   'P 1'
#
loop_
_entity.id
_entity.type
_entity.pdbx_description
1 polymer ?
#
loop_
_entity_poly.entity_id
_entity_poly.type
_entity_poly.pdbx_seq_one_letter_code
_entity_poly.pdbx_strand_id
1 'polypeptide(L)'
;MNRRQRSKIVPSMWIIAVKHNDTSAIYYSLCAIDWKRGARLSWEGWEDYEEFLQFQVPIRRKMEGRTTLSQPAAKIAKKALYLHLNDAQFEELERLFYQPFSRKRWIGFIKKHKL
;
A
#
# COMPACT_ATOMS: atom_id res chain seq x y z
N MET A 1 18.92 10.24 11.69
CA MET A 1 17.62 10.60 11.07
C MET A 1 16.83 11.45 12.05
N ASN A 2 16.49 12.69 11.70
CA ASN A 2 15.88 13.66 12.61
C ASN A 2 14.44 13.23 13.01
N ARG A 3 13.95 13.60 14.22
CA ARG A 3 12.64 13.21 14.78
C ARG A 3 11.48 13.62 13.85
N ARG A 4 11.58 14.80 13.22
CA ARG A 4 10.63 15.28 12.18
C ARG A 4 10.60 14.43 10.92
N GLN A 5 11.69 13.74 10.59
CA GLN A 5 11.72 12.83 9.43
C GLN A 5 11.10 11.48 9.80
N ARG A 6 11.29 11.00 11.04
CA ARG A 6 10.69 9.74 11.55
C ARG A 6 9.16 9.73 11.53
N SER A 7 8.51 10.88 11.63
CA SER A 7 7.06 10.99 11.61
C SER A 7 6.43 11.00 10.21
N LYS A 8 7.22 11.22 9.14
CA LYS A 8 6.70 11.16 7.77
C LYS A 8 6.51 9.72 7.31
N ILE A 9 5.41 9.46 6.62
CA ILE A 9 5.20 8.25 5.82
C ILE A 9 5.88 8.53 4.48
N VAL A 10 7.08 7.97 4.30
CA VAL A 10 7.86 8.10 3.07
C VAL A 10 8.11 6.69 2.54
N PRO A 11 7.09 6.05 1.97
CA PRO A 11 7.28 4.72 1.44
C PRO A 11 8.25 4.80 0.28
N SER A 12 9.12 3.81 0.22
CA SER A 12 9.96 3.55 -0.93
C SER A 12 9.14 3.05 -2.12
N MET A 13 7.96 2.48 -1.87
CA MET A 13 7.08 1.96 -2.91
C MET A 13 5.61 2.03 -2.47
N TRP A 14 4.75 2.43 -3.39
CA TRP A 14 3.29 2.28 -3.30
C TRP A 14 2.85 1.15 -4.21
N ILE A 15 1.90 0.34 -3.76
CA ILE A 15 1.32 -0.75 -4.54
C ILE A 15 -0.19 -0.65 -4.43
N ILE A 16 -0.89 -0.68 -5.56
CA ILE A 16 -2.33 -0.89 -5.60
C ILE A 16 -2.55 -2.33 -6.02
N ALA A 17 -3.07 -3.14 -5.11
CA ALA A 17 -3.46 -4.51 -5.41
C ALA A 17 -4.94 -4.53 -5.77
N VAL A 18 -5.23 -5.04 -6.96
CA VAL A 18 -6.57 -5.21 -7.50
C VAL A 18 -6.87 -6.70 -7.44
N LYS A 19 -7.69 -7.10 -6.47
CA LYS A 19 -8.18 -8.47 -6.33
C LYS A 19 -9.35 -8.68 -7.29
N HIS A 20 -9.19 -9.61 -8.21
CA HIS A 20 -10.28 -10.13 -9.04
C HIS A 20 -10.77 -11.42 -8.42
N ASN A 21 -12.00 -11.42 -7.92
CA ASN A 21 -12.65 -12.63 -7.45
C ASN A 21 -13.34 -13.36 -8.63
N ASP A 22 -13.53 -14.67 -8.51
CA ASP A 22 -14.18 -15.52 -9.51
C ASP A 22 -15.64 -15.09 -9.81
N THR A 23 -16.25 -14.32 -8.91
CA THR A 23 -17.60 -13.75 -9.04
C THR A 23 -17.65 -12.38 -9.74
N SER A 24 -16.58 -11.97 -10.44
CA SER A 24 -16.45 -10.65 -11.11
C SER A 24 -16.41 -9.43 -10.18
N ALA A 25 -16.37 -9.64 -8.87
CA ALA A 25 -16.15 -8.57 -7.90
C ALA A 25 -14.68 -8.13 -7.95
N ILE A 26 -14.47 -6.82 -8.07
CA ILE A 26 -13.15 -6.20 -8.03
C ILE A 26 -12.98 -5.55 -6.66
N TYR A 27 -11.85 -5.80 -6.02
CA TYR A 27 -11.52 -5.20 -4.74
C TYR A 27 -10.15 -4.52 -4.79
N TYR A 28 -10.08 -3.29 -4.31
CA TYR A 28 -8.87 -2.49 -4.28
C TYR A 28 -8.28 -2.44 -2.88
N SER A 29 -6.97 -2.64 -2.80
CA SER A 29 -6.18 -2.35 -1.62
C SER A 29 -4.95 -1.53 -1.98
N LEU A 30 -4.55 -0.65 -1.06
CA LEU A 30 -3.38 0.19 -1.17
C LEU A 30 -2.36 -0.21 -0.13
N CYS A 31 -1.14 -0.43 -0.58
CA CYS A 31 -0.01 -0.81 0.24
C CYS A 31 1.11 0.22 0.12
N ALA A 32 1.70 0.59 1.25
CA ALA A 32 2.91 1.39 1.32
C ALA A 32 4.03 0.58 1.97
N ILE A 33 5.20 0.58 1.32
CA ILE A 33 6.38 -0.12 1.83
C ILE A 33 7.56 0.84 1.99
N ASP A 34 8.15 0.89 3.17
CA ASP A 34 9.36 1.65 3.48
C ASP A 34 10.52 0.68 3.73
N TRP A 35 11.37 0.47 2.71
CA TRP A 35 12.53 -0.42 2.79
C TRP A 35 13.55 0.06 3.83
N LYS A 36 13.67 1.38 4.02
CA LYS A 36 14.68 1.97 4.90
C LYS A 36 14.34 1.72 6.36
N ARG A 37 13.05 1.71 6.69
CA ARG A 37 12.55 1.50 8.07
C ARG A 37 12.04 0.10 8.33
N GLY A 38 11.96 -0.75 7.31
CA GLY A 38 11.32 -2.06 7.44
C GLY A 38 9.84 -1.98 7.78
N ALA A 39 9.18 -0.90 7.36
CA ALA A 39 7.79 -0.62 7.71
C ALA A 39 6.85 -0.88 6.53
N ARG A 40 5.62 -1.24 6.85
CA ARG A 40 4.54 -1.49 5.89
C ARG A 40 3.23 -0.95 6.42
N LEU A 41 2.38 -0.48 5.53
CA LEU A 41 1.04 0.00 5.81
C LEU A 41 0.12 -0.52 4.71
N SER A 42 -1.10 -0.92 5.06
CA SER A 42 -2.16 -1.19 4.10
C SER A 42 -3.41 -0.40 4.45
N TRP A 43 -4.19 -0.10 3.43
CA TRP A 43 -5.56 0.34 3.50
C TRP A 43 -6.34 -0.48 2.49
N GLU A 44 -7.52 -0.94 2.87
CA GLU A 44 -8.27 -1.95 2.14
C GLU A 44 -9.76 -1.64 2.34
N GLY A 45 -10.63 -2.13 1.46
CA GLY A 45 -12.08 -2.08 1.68
C GLY A 45 -12.89 -1.55 0.50
N TRP A 46 -12.27 -1.27 -0.63
CA TRP A 46 -12.96 -0.60 -1.74
C TRP A 46 -13.35 -1.59 -2.83
N GLU A 47 -14.62 -1.56 -3.21
CA GLU A 47 -15.15 -2.30 -4.37
C GLU A 47 -15.24 -1.41 -5.61
N ASP A 48 -15.26 -0.08 -5.41
CA ASP A 48 -15.23 0.93 -6.47
C ASP A 48 -13.90 1.68 -6.51
N TYR A 49 -13.41 1.91 -7.73
CA TYR A 49 -12.15 2.60 -7.95
C TYR A 49 -12.25 4.09 -7.66
N GLU A 50 -13.37 4.74 -7.98
CA GLU A 50 -13.55 6.18 -7.75
C GLU A 50 -13.61 6.51 -6.25
N GLU A 51 -14.30 5.68 -5.46
CA GLU A 51 -14.26 5.77 -3.99
C GLU A 51 -12.83 5.61 -3.46
N PHE A 52 -12.09 4.63 -3.97
CA PHE A 52 -10.68 4.44 -3.63
C PHE A 52 -9.87 5.72 -3.93
N LEU A 53 -10.03 6.32 -5.10
CA LEU A 53 -9.29 7.52 -5.51
C LEU A 53 -9.51 8.73 -4.60
N GLN A 54 -10.70 8.86 -4.01
CA GLN A 54 -11.08 9.94 -3.10
C GLN A 54 -10.48 9.79 -1.69
N PHE A 55 -10.07 8.58 -1.32
CA PHE A 55 -9.55 8.28 0.01
C PHE A 55 -8.34 9.16 0.39
N GLN A 56 -8.35 9.71 1.60
CA GLN A 56 -7.28 10.59 2.11
C GLN A 56 -6.21 9.79 2.85
N VAL A 57 -5.14 9.46 2.15
CA VAL A 57 -4.01 8.72 2.71
C VAL A 57 -3.17 9.65 3.60
N PRO A 58 -2.90 9.29 4.86
CA PRO A 58 -2.03 10.10 5.72
C PRO A 58 -0.58 10.05 5.23
N ILE A 59 0.05 11.21 5.03
CA ILE A 59 1.46 11.32 4.62
C ILE A 59 2.40 11.73 5.77
N ARG A 60 1.84 12.16 6.91
CA ARG A 60 2.58 12.38 8.17
C ARG A 60 1.81 11.78 9.35
N ARG A 61 2.48 10.95 10.16
CA ARG A 61 2.02 10.52 11.48
C ARG A 61 2.22 11.66 12.48
N LYS A 62 1.24 11.90 13.36
CA LYS A 62 1.35 12.89 14.44
C LYS A 62 2.55 12.55 15.35
N MET A 63 3.49 13.48 15.45
CA MET A 63 4.28 13.69 16.66
C MET A 63 4.20 15.18 16.93
N GLU A 64 3.40 15.55 17.94
CA GLU A 64 3.37 16.89 18.54
C GLU A 64 3.11 18.04 17.52
N GLY A 65 1.86 18.21 17.08
CA GLY A 65 1.44 19.35 16.27
C GLY A 65 0.13 19.10 15.53
N ARG A 66 -0.80 20.06 15.59
CA ARG A 66 -2.22 19.95 15.16
C ARG A 66 -2.48 19.64 13.67
N THR A 67 -1.45 19.50 12.82
CA THR A 67 -1.65 19.39 11.36
C THR A 67 -1.36 17.97 10.86
N THR A 68 -2.43 17.18 10.64
CA THR A 68 -2.37 15.96 9.83
C THR A 68 -2.32 16.36 8.37
N LEU A 69 -1.23 15.99 7.69
CA LEU A 69 -1.17 16.12 6.24
C LEU A 69 -1.58 14.79 5.63
N SER A 70 -2.63 14.83 4.82
CA SER A 70 -3.10 13.75 3.97
C SER A 70 -2.99 14.16 2.51
N GLN A 71 -3.04 13.18 1.62
CA GLN A 71 -3.20 13.40 0.18
C GLN A 71 -4.23 12.42 -0.35
N PRO A 72 -5.01 12.80 -1.38
CA PRO A 72 -5.91 11.88 -2.04
C PRO A 72 -5.13 10.71 -2.64
N ALA A 73 -5.70 9.52 -2.57
CA ALA A 73 -5.16 8.31 -3.17
C ALA A 73 -4.93 8.50 -4.68
N ALA A 74 -5.74 9.32 -5.36
CA ALA A 74 -5.50 9.74 -6.75
C ALA A 74 -4.09 10.29 -7.04
N LYS A 75 -3.45 10.98 -6.07
CA LYS A 75 -2.07 11.45 -6.25
C LYS A 75 -1.04 10.32 -6.07
N ILE A 76 -1.37 9.32 -5.25
CA ILE A 76 -0.53 8.15 -4.98
C ILE A 76 -0.64 7.14 -6.11
N ALA A 77 -1.85 6.90 -6.62
CA ALA A 77 -2.19 6.03 -7.73
C ALA A 77 -1.30 6.27 -8.95
N LYS A 78 -1.07 7.54 -9.31
CA LYS A 78 -0.18 7.94 -10.42
C LYS A 78 1.26 7.41 -10.31
N LYS A 79 1.71 7.02 -9.13
CA LYS A 79 3.08 6.55 -8.84
C LYS A 79 3.09 5.14 -8.24
N ALA A 80 1.93 4.52 -8.08
CA ALA A 80 1.81 3.20 -7.50
C ALA A 80 2.08 2.12 -8.55
N LEU A 81 2.65 1.01 -8.09
CA LEU A 81 2.68 -0.22 -8.87
C LEU A 81 1.31 -0.87 -8.82
N TYR A 82 0.69 -1.10 -9.96
CA TYR A 82 -0.56 -1.86 -10.03
C TYR A 82 -0.25 -3.35 -10.12
N LEU A 83 -0.89 -4.13 -9.25
CA LEU A 83 -0.84 -5.57 -9.29
C LEU A 83 -2.27 -6.09 -9.43
N HIS A 84 -2.56 -6.77 -10.53
CA HIS A 84 -3.81 -7.49 -10.70
C HIS A 84 -3.61 -8.90 -10.17
N LEU A 85 -4.26 -9.21 -9.06
CA LEU A 85 -4.11 -10.44 -8.30
C LEU A 85 -5.43 -11.22 -8.32
N ASN A 86 -5.35 -12.53 -8.49
CA ASN A 86 -6.47 -13.41 -8.14
C ASN A 86 -6.49 -13.68 -6.62
N ASP A 87 -7.49 -14.42 -6.16
CA ASP A 87 -7.66 -14.75 -4.74
C ASP A 87 -6.41 -15.39 -4.11
N ALA A 88 -5.83 -16.40 -4.76
CA ALA A 88 -4.65 -17.10 -4.23
C ALA A 88 -3.42 -16.17 -4.15
N GLN A 89 -3.24 -15.28 -5.13
CA GLN A 89 -2.14 -14.32 -5.15
C GLN A 89 -2.35 -13.20 -4.12
N PHE A 90 -3.60 -12.82 -3.87
CA PHE A 90 -3.96 -11.84 -2.84
C PHE A 90 -3.71 -12.41 -1.44
N GLU A 91 -4.06 -13.68 -1.19
CA GLU A 91 -3.68 -14.35 0.05
C GLU A 91 -2.16 -14.42 0.23
N GLU A 92 -1.39 -14.63 -0.84
CA GLU A 92 0.08 -14.59 -0.78
C GLU A 92 0.58 -13.19 -0.36
N LEU A 93 -0.05 -12.11 -0.85
CA LEU A 93 0.22 -10.73 -0.43
C LEU A 93 -0.11 -10.52 1.06
N GLU A 94 -1.27 -10.98 1.53
CA GLU A 94 -1.66 -10.87 2.94
C GLU A 94 -0.70 -11.63 3.86
N ARG A 95 -0.35 -12.87 3.51
CA ARG A 95 0.64 -13.66 4.28
C ARG A 95 1.97 -12.92 4.38
N LEU A 96 2.41 -12.28 3.30
CA LEU A 96 3.62 -11.47 3.28
C LEU A 96 3.53 -10.24 4.19
N PHE A 97 2.33 -9.66 4.35
CA PHE A 97 2.06 -8.60 5.32
C PHE A 97 2.08 -9.07 6.77
N TYR A 98 1.67 -10.29 7.08
CA TYR A 98 1.70 -10.79 8.47
C TYR A 98 3.06 -11.35 8.89
N GLN A 99 3.90 -11.73 7.94
CA GLN A 99 5.24 -12.24 8.23
C GLN A 99 6.24 -11.15 8.67
N PRO A 100 7.39 -11.55 9.26
CA PRO A 100 8.49 -10.64 9.51
C PRO A 100 8.92 -9.92 8.22
N PHE A 101 9.24 -8.63 8.36
CA PHE A 101 9.57 -7.81 7.20
C PHE A 101 10.82 -8.35 6.49
N SER A 102 10.65 -8.75 5.23
CA SER A 102 11.76 -9.24 4.40
C SER A 102 11.73 -8.58 3.03
N ARG A 103 12.68 -7.66 2.79
CA ARG A 103 12.84 -6.99 1.50
C ARG A 103 12.98 -7.99 0.35
N LYS A 104 13.70 -9.11 0.57
CA LYS A 104 13.88 -10.15 -0.44
C LYS A 104 12.55 -10.80 -0.83
N ARG A 105 11.72 -11.17 0.16
CA ARG A 105 10.40 -11.78 -0.10
C ARG A 105 9.48 -10.81 -0.82
N TRP A 106 9.45 -9.55 -0.40
CA TRP A 106 8.67 -8.51 -1.07
C TRP A 106 9.09 -8.27 -2.52
N ILE A 107 10.39 -8.11 -2.79
CA ILE A 107 10.88 -7.94 -4.15
C ILE A 107 10.57 -9.20 -4.99
N GLY A 108 10.70 -10.39 -4.40
CA GLY A 108 10.35 -11.65 -5.07
C GLY A 108 8.87 -11.70 -5.47
N PHE A 109 7.97 -11.40 -4.53
CA PHE A 109 6.53 -11.31 -4.76
C PHE A 109 6.20 -10.29 -5.86
N ILE A 110 6.72 -9.08 -5.73
CA ILE A 110 6.50 -8.01 -6.71
C ILE A 110 6.98 -8.44 -8.09
N LYS A 111 8.20 -9.01 -8.22
CA LYS A 111 8.71 -9.46 -9.52
C LYS A 111 7.87 -10.60 -10.13
N LYS A 112 7.34 -11.49 -9.28
CA LYS A 112 6.52 -12.63 -9.70
C LYS A 112 5.18 -12.18 -10.30
N HIS A 113 4.61 -11.11 -9.75
CA HIS A 113 3.24 -10.67 -10.09
C HIS A 113 3.18 -9.29 -10.78
N LYS A 114 4.33 -8.70 -11.10
CA LYS A 114 4.42 -7.50 -11.92
C LYS A 114 4.22 -7.89 -13.38
N LEU A 115 2.97 -7.73 -13.84
CA LEU A 115 2.59 -7.73 -15.25
C LEU A 115 2.88 -6.36 -15.87
#